data_AF-A0A8T1G6T5-F1
#
_entry.id   AF-A0A8T1G6T5-F1
#
_cell.length_a   1.000
_cell.length_b   1.000
_cell.length_c   1.000
_cell.angle_alpha   90.00
_cell.angle_beta   90.00
_cell.angle_gamma   90.00
#
_symmetry.space_group_name_H-M   'P 1'
#
loop_
_entity.id
_entity.type
_entity.pdbx_description
1 polymer ?
#
loop_
_entity_poly.entity_id
_entity_poly.type
_entity_poly.pdbx_seq_one_letter_code
_entity_poly.pdbx_strand_id
1 'polypeptide(L)'
;MGNLNSSEGVHLRFLDGCPEIPQAPAEDQVQLRFDELLLSACTDPEIRDELNAAESIGSKWVYAFLSKLPQGSVAEEWLDPRECVELVQRFRSDVKCVHDLFLAIRVNIMLRSGAWLEKFVSENGIEELVAPLQAPGGASIETCNEIISTLFVLANSSVCISALLKISECCPMLYSLYTSSPSSEIMLRSLKLLGILCRESAMAQEAVLNALSSTSQSLQSLVSKLQQDQSDIALQFAAIKFVNALMDTRDKKKRASICEDLQANGFLTLLEPFKTQADNAKAQSPRTSSMIAQVEIFFENYGEATKGDKLGALRLALGDALNANQISLTDNVTAGNQGENDVEAANPEQEQTDESSANLSGSHGAFK
;
A
#
# COMPACT_ATOMS: atom_id res chain seq x y z
N MET A 1 -43.21 25.33 -14.87
CA MET A 1 -43.29 23.90 -14.55
C MET A 1 -42.23 23.19 -15.38
N GLY A 2 -41.18 22.69 -14.76
CA GLY A 2 -40.09 22.01 -15.45
C GLY A 2 -39.42 21.08 -14.45
N ASN A 3 -39.93 19.85 -14.35
CA ASN A 3 -39.28 18.76 -13.64
C ASN A 3 -38.36 18.09 -14.66
N LEU A 4 -37.07 18.42 -14.60
CA LEU A 4 -36.00 17.64 -15.24
C LEU A 4 -35.32 16.84 -14.13
N ASN A 5 -36.04 15.86 -13.58
CA ASN A 5 -35.40 14.79 -12.83
C ASN A 5 -34.86 13.82 -13.90
N SER A 6 -33.62 14.03 -14.32
CA SER A 6 -32.87 13.02 -15.06
C SER A 6 -32.76 11.80 -14.15
N SER A 7 -33.38 10.71 -14.56
CA SER A 7 -33.56 9.45 -13.82
C SER A 7 -32.60 8.41 -14.38
N GLU A 8 -31.32 8.72 -14.37
CA GLU A 8 -30.29 7.79 -14.85
C GLU A 8 -29.66 7.08 -13.65
N GLY A 9 -29.71 5.75 -13.67
CA GLY A 9 -29.06 4.89 -12.67
C GLY A 9 -27.53 5.05 -12.68
N VAL A 10 -26.84 4.35 -11.76
CA VAL A 10 -25.37 4.37 -11.72
C VAL A 10 -24.84 3.43 -12.81
N HIS A 11 -24.25 3.98 -13.88
CA HIS A 11 -23.66 3.17 -14.94
C HIS A 11 -22.17 2.90 -14.66
N LEU A 12 -21.81 1.63 -14.46
CA LEU A 12 -20.41 1.20 -14.34
C LEU A 12 -19.89 0.78 -15.71
N ARG A 13 -19.11 1.67 -16.33
CA ARG A 13 -18.62 1.53 -17.71
C ARG A 13 -17.72 0.31 -17.97
N PHE A 14 -17.24 -0.35 -16.92
CA PHE A 14 -16.25 -1.43 -16.98
C PHE A 14 -16.75 -2.75 -16.40
N LEU A 15 -18.06 -2.89 -16.17
CA LEU A 15 -18.67 -4.14 -15.73
C LEU A 15 -19.60 -4.68 -16.82
N ASP A 16 -19.03 -5.41 -17.77
CA ASP A 16 -19.77 -5.95 -18.91
C ASP A 16 -20.80 -7.01 -18.47
N GLY A 17 -22.05 -6.88 -18.92
CA GLY A 17 -23.11 -7.79 -18.49
C GLY A 17 -23.57 -7.62 -17.04
N CYS A 18 -23.05 -6.62 -16.31
CA CYS A 18 -23.63 -6.20 -15.04
C CYS A 18 -25.05 -5.66 -15.27
N PRO A 19 -26.04 -6.05 -14.45
CA PRO A 19 -27.37 -5.48 -14.56
C PRO A 19 -27.35 -3.98 -14.29
N GLU A 20 -28.28 -3.26 -14.91
CA GLU A 20 -28.47 -1.85 -14.66
C GLU A 20 -28.74 -1.61 -13.17
N ILE A 21 -27.92 -0.75 -12.56
CA ILE A 21 -28.04 -0.44 -11.14
C ILE A 21 -29.18 0.57 -10.99
N PRO A 22 -30.27 0.22 -10.30
CA PRO A 22 -31.41 1.10 -10.16
C PRO A 22 -31.03 2.34 -9.35
N GLN A 23 -31.87 3.38 -9.41
CA GLN A 23 -31.69 4.56 -8.58
C GLN A 23 -31.54 4.18 -7.11
N ALA A 24 -30.58 4.83 -6.44
CA ALA A 24 -30.33 4.60 -5.02
C ALA A 24 -31.59 4.92 -4.19
N PRO A 25 -31.94 4.08 -3.21
CA PRO A 25 -32.93 4.45 -2.20
C PRO A 25 -32.42 5.59 -1.32
N ALA A 26 -33.17 5.96 -0.29
CA ALA A 26 -32.75 6.98 0.66
C ALA A 26 -31.38 6.66 1.29
N GLU A 27 -30.58 7.69 1.57
CA GLU A 27 -29.16 7.54 1.97
C GLU A 27 -28.99 6.67 3.22
N ASP A 28 -29.92 6.76 4.18
CA ASP A 28 -29.96 5.95 5.40
C ASP A 28 -30.12 4.46 5.10
N GLN A 29 -30.94 4.11 4.10
CA GLN A 29 -31.12 2.72 3.66
C GLN A 29 -29.90 2.20 2.90
N VAL A 30 -29.27 3.05 2.07
CA VAL A 30 -28.02 2.69 1.39
C VAL A 30 -26.94 2.40 2.41
N GLN A 31 -26.78 3.29 3.39
CA GLN A 31 -25.80 3.18 4.47
C GLN A 31 -26.00 1.89 5.26
N LEU A 32 -27.23 1.61 5.72
CA LEU A 32 -27.54 0.39 6.47
C LEU A 32 -27.16 -0.88 5.69
N ARG A 33 -27.51 -0.94 4.41
CA ARG A 33 -27.20 -2.11 3.56
C ARG A 33 -25.71 -2.26 3.29
N PHE A 34 -24.99 -1.16 3.15
CA PHE A 34 -23.54 -1.18 2.99
C PHE A 34 -22.85 -1.64 4.28
N ASP A 35 -23.32 -1.18 5.44
CA ASP A 35 -22.82 -1.64 6.75
C ASP A 35 -23.03 -3.16 6.94
N GLU A 36 -24.21 -3.67 6.57
CA GLU A 36 -24.49 -5.12 6.57
C GLU A 36 -23.52 -5.90 5.67
N LEU A 37 -23.24 -5.39 4.46
CA LEU A 37 -22.27 -5.99 3.56
C LEU A 37 -20.87 -6.01 4.19
N LEU A 38 -20.39 -4.87 4.69
CA LEU A 38 -19.07 -4.77 5.29
C LEU A 38 -18.90 -5.70 6.49
N LEU A 39 -19.94 -5.84 7.34
CA LEU A 39 -19.92 -6.78 8.46
C LEU A 39 -19.80 -8.25 8.01
N SER A 40 -20.37 -8.59 6.86
CA SER A 40 -20.30 -9.94 6.30
C SER A 40 -19.01 -10.23 5.53
N ALA A 41 -18.45 -9.22 4.86
CA ALA A 41 -17.33 -9.39 3.92
C ALA A 41 -15.98 -9.05 4.54
N CYS A 42 -15.93 -8.20 5.58
CA CYS A 42 -14.69 -7.65 6.12
C CYS A 42 -14.59 -7.86 7.63
N THR A 43 -13.58 -8.60 8.07
CA THR A 43 -13.40 -8.92 9.51
C THR A 43 -12.74 -7.78 10.28
N ASP A 44 -11.81 -7.04 9.66
CA ASP A 44 -11.08 -5.95 10.31
C ASP A 44 -11.97 -4.69 10.43
N PRO A 45 -12.25 -4.19 11.65
CA PRO A 45 -13.02 -2.96 11.85
C PRO A 45 -12.37 -1.71 11.23
N GLU A 46 -11.04 -1.63 11.22
CA GLU A 46 -10.31 -0.48 10.67
C GLU A 46 -10.48 -0.40 9.15
N ILE A 47 -10.50 -1.54 8.46
CA ILE A 47 -10.81 -1.61 7.03
C ILE A 47 -12.27 -1.23 6.78
N ARG A 48 -13.21 -1.72 7.61
CA ARG A 48 -14.64 -1.35 7.47
C ARG A 48 -14.86 0.15 7.61
N ASP A 49 -14.32 0.77 8.64
CA ASP A 49 -14.46 2.22 8.89
C ASP A 49 -13.92 3.04 7.73
N GLU A 50 -12.79 2.60 7.17
CA GLU A 50 -12.14 3.26 6.05
C GLU A 50 -12.94 3.16 4.75
N LEU A 51 -13.41 1.97 4.39
CA LEU A 51 -14.27 1.78 3.21
C LEU A 51 -15.60 2.54 3.37
N ASN A 52 -16.11 2.64 4.60
CA ASN A 52 -17.29 3.44 4.89
C ASN A 52 -17.08 4.94 4.69
N ALA A 53 -15.93 5.45 5.09
CA ALA A 53 -15.61 6.87 4.98
C ALA A 53 -15.24 7.26 3.54
N ALA A 54 -14.55 6.39 2.80
CA ALA A 54 -14.01 6.70 1.48
C ALA A 54 -15.06 6.64 0.36
N GLU A 55 -16.09 5.81 0.49
CA GLU A 55 -17.07 5.61 -0.57
C GLU A 55 -18.23 6.61 -0.51
N SER A 56 -18.57 7.19 -1.67
CA SER A 56 -19.78 8.02 -1.82
C SER A 56 -21.05 7.19 -1.61
N ILE A 57 -22.18 7.83 -1.30
CA ILE A 57 -23.47 7.11 -1.22
C ILE A 57 -23.78 6.35 -2.52
N GLY A 58 -23.46 6.93 -3.68
CA GLY A 58 -23.62 6.27 -4.98
C GLY A 58 -22.78 5.00 -5.08
N SER A 59 -21.49 5.06 -4.72
CA SER A 59 -20.61 3.90 -4.70
C SER A 59 -21.08 2.84 -3.70
N LYS A 60 -21.46 3.24 -2.48
CA LYS A 60 -22.02 2.32 -1.46
C LYS A 60 -23.23 1.57 -1.98
N TRP A 61 -24.10 2.25 -2.73
CA TRP A 61 -25.26 1.63 -3.35
C TRP A 61 -24.88 0.58 -4.39
N VAL A 62 -23.85 0.82 -5.20
CA VAL A 62 -23.31 -0.17 -6.14
C VAL A 62 -22.96 -1.47 -5.41
N TYR A 63 -22.13 -1.42 -4.37
CA TYR A 63 -21.74 -2.61 -3.62
C TYR A 63 -22.96 -3.30 -3.00
N ALA A 64 -23.82 -2.54 -2.32
CA ALA A 64 -24.98 -3.06 -1.62
C ALA A 64 -25.96 -3.75 -2.57
N PHE A 65 -26.24 -3.14 -3.73
CA PHE A 65 -27.13 -3.72 -4.74
C PHE A 65 -26.54 -4.99 -5.35
N LEU A 66 -25.30 -4.93 -5.83
CA LEU A 66 -24.66 -6.06 -6.51
C LEU A 66 -24.43 -7.25 -5.59
N SER A 67 -24.18 -7.01 -4.29
CA SER A 67 -24.03 -8.09 -3.29
C SER A 67 -25.28 -8.95 -3.07
N LYS A 68 -26.47 -8.43 -3.41
CA LYS A 68 -27.75 -9.14 -3.23
C LYS A 68 -28.19 -9.91 -4.47
N LEU A 69 -27.45 -9.79 -5.58
CA LEU A 69 -27.73 -10.56 -6.77
C LEU A 69 -27.47 -12.06 -6.50
N PRO A 70 -28.27 -12.97 -7.07
CA PRO A 70 -28.03 -14.39 -6.93
C PRO A 70 -26.60 -14.74 -7.36
N GLN A 71 -25.92 -15.64 -6.63
CA GLN A 71 -24.52 -16.02 -6.92
C GLN A 71 -24.31 -16.49 -8.37
N GLY A 72 -25.32 -17.08 -9.01
CA GLY A 72 -25.27 -17.47 -10.43
C GLY A 72 -25.42 -16.30 -11.42
N SER A 73 -25.91 -15.14 -10.98
CA SER A 73 -25.97 -13.88 -11.75
C SER A 73 -24.72 -13.02 -11.53
N VAL A 74 -24.02 -13.23 -10.41
CA VAL A 74 -22.66 -12.73 -10.13
C VAL A 74 -21.64 -13.77 -10.62
N ALA A 75 -21.88 -14.36 -11.79
CA ALA A 75 -20.93 -15.24 -12.46
C ALA A 75 -19.70 -14.42 -12.89
N GLU A 76 -18.52 -15.05 -12.90
CA GLU A 76 -17.14 -14.53 -13.05
C GLU A 76 -16.86 -13.61 -14.27
N GLU A 77 -17.90 -13.13 -14.95
CA GLU A 77 -17.89 -12.56 -16.29
C GLU A 77 -17.97 -11.03 -16.33
N TRP A 78 -18.28 -10.31 -15.23
CA TRP A 78 -18.44 -8.84 -15.37
C TRP A 78 -17.13 -8.12 -15.69
N LEU A 79 -16.03 -8.67 -15.20
CA LEU A 79 -14.71 -8.15 -15.45
C LEU A 79 -13.73 -9.30 -15.27
N ASP A 80 -13.22 -9.84 -16.37
CA ASP A 80 -12.19 -10.87 -16.31
C ASP A 80 -10.91 -10.28 -15.68
N PRO A 81 -10.22 -11.00 -14.79
CA PRO A 81 -9.00 -10.49 -14.16
C PRO A 81 -7.92 -10.02 -15.13
N ARG A 82 -7.75 -10.68 -16.27
CA ARG A 82 -6.75 -10.28 -17.27
C ARG A 82 -7.18 -9.00 -17.99
N GLU A 83 -8.45 -8.92 -18.39
CA GLU A 83 -9.01 -7.71 -18.99
C GLU A 83 -8.92 -6.51 -18.04
N CYS A 84 -9.17 -6.73 -16.75
CA CYS A 84 -8.96 -5.73 -15.69
C CYS A 84 -7.55 -5.15 -15.73
N VAL A 85 -6.52 -5.99 -15.81
CA VAL A 85 -5.12 -5.55 -15.88
C VAL A 85 -4.87 -4.72 -17.15
N GLU A 86 -5.37 -5.17 -18.31
CA GLU A 86 -5.25 -4.45 -19.57
C GLU A 86 -5.95 -3.07 -19.51
N LEU A 87 -7.12 -2.99 -18.86
CA LEU A 87 -7.84 -1.74 -18.64
C LEU A 87 -7.08 -0.79 -17.70
N VAL A 88 -6.49 -1.29 -16.62
CA VAL A 88 -5.64 -0.49 -15.72
C VAL A 88 -4.45 0.09 -16.50
N GLN A 89 -3.73 -0.74 -17.25
CA GLN A 89 -2.61 -0.28 -18.08
C GLN A 89 -3.02 0.82 -19.07
N ARG A 90 -4.20 0.66 -19.68
CA ARG A 90 -4.71 1.59 -20.71
C ARG A 90 -5.25 2.90 -20.13
N PHE A 91 -5.97 2.85 -19.01
CA PHE A 91 -6.76 3.97 -18.48
C PHE A 91 -6.23 4.57 -17.17
N ARG A 92 -5.12 4.06 -16.61
CA ARG A 92 -4.51 4.58 -15.36
C ARG A 92 -4.17 6.08 -15.37
N SER A 93 -4.06 6.69 -16.55
CA SER A 93 -3.80 8.13 -16.70
C SER A 93 -5.03 8.93 -17.17
N ASP A 94 -6.16 8.28 -17.42
CA ASP A 94 -7.39 8.95 -17.86
C ASP A 94 -8.30 9.25 -16.66
N VAL A 95 -8.23 10.48 -16.17
CA VAL A 95 -9.00 10.97 -15.01
C VAL A 95 -10.50 10.76 -15.16
N LYS A 96 -11.05 10.70 -16.38
CA LYS A 96 -12.49 10.48 -16.61
C LYS A 96 -12.93 9.03 -16.40
N CYS A 97 -11.98 8.11 -16.39
CA CYS A 97 -12.19 6.67 -16.30
C CYS A 97 -11.66 6.07 -15.00
N VAL A 98 -10.69 6.72 -14.35
CA VAL A 98 -10.05 6.24 -13.11
C VAL A 98 -11.07 5.90 -12.03
N HIS A 99 -12.02 6.78 -11.71
CA HIS A 99 -13.01 6.49 -10.66
C HIS A 99 -13.83 5.23 -10.96
N ASP A 100 -14.48 5.18 -12.14
CA ASP A 100 -15.36 4.08 -12.52
C ASP A 100 -14.60 2.74 -12.63
N LEU A 101 -13.37 2.78 -13.16
CA LEU A 101 -12.52 1.59 -13.27
C LEU A 101 -12.13 1.08 -11.88
N PHE A 102 -11.58 1.93 -11.01
CA PHE A 102 -11.16 1.50 -9.69
C PHE A 102 -12.33 1.07 -8.81
N LEU A 103 -13.51 1.70 -8.95
CA LEU A 103 -14.74 1.23 -8.31
C LEU A 103 -15.14 -0.16 -8.81
N ALA A 104 -15.12 -0.39 -10.12
CA ALA A 104 -15.41 -1.71 -10.71
C ALA A 104 -14.46 -2.80 -10.17
N ILE A 105 -13.17 -2.47 -10.02
CA ILE A 105 -12.15 -3.38 -9.45
C ILE A 105 -12.47 -3.66 -7.98
N ARG A 106 -12.69 -2.64 -7.16
CA ARG A 106 -13.02 -2.83 -5.73
C ARG A 106 -14.28 -3.66 -5.52
N VAL A 107 -15.32 -3.43 -6.31
CA VAL A 107 -16.56 -4.23 -6.30
C VAL A 107 -16.26 -5.70 -6.58
N ASN A 108 -15.45 -6.00 -7.61
CA ASN A 108 -15.07 -7.38 -7.89
C ASN A 108 -14.23 -7.99 -6.76
N ILE A 109 -13.25 -7.26 -6.21
CA ILE A 109 -12.43 -7.76 -5.10
C ILE A 109 -13.31 -8.10 -3.88
N MET A 110 -14.29 -7.25 -3.57
CA MET A 110 -15.15 -7.43 -2.39
C MET A 110 -16.22 -8.52 -2.55
N LEU A 111 -16.76 -8.71 -3.76
CA LEU A 111 -17.92 -9.58 -3.98
C LEU A 111 -17.60 -10.95 -4.60
N ARG A 112 -16.42 -11.13 -5.22
CA ARG A 112 -16.08 -12.36 -5.96
C ARG A 112 -15.46 -13.45 -5.09
N SER A 113 -15.40 -14.65 -5.65
CA SER A 113 -14.71 -15.79 -5.05
C SER A 113 -13.20 -15.55 -4.94
N GLY A 114 -12.54 -16.29 -4.04
CA GLY A 114 -11.08 -16.27 -3.93
C GLY A 114 -10.35 -16.62 -5.23
N ALA A 115 -10.96 -17.42 -6.10
CA ALA A 115 -10.36 -17.80 -7.39
C ALA A 115 -10.18 -16.60 -8.33
N TRP A 116 -11.11 -15.64 -8.34
CA TRP A 116 -10.97 -14.41 -9.12
C TRP A 116 -9.76 -13.60 -8.63
N LEU A 117 -9.59 -13.49 -7.30
CA LEU A 117 -8.47 -12.79 -6.67
C LEU A 117 -7.13 -13.47 -6.97
N GLU A 118 -7.06 -14.80 -6.89
CA GLU A 118 -5.87 -15.56 -7.22
C GLU A 118 -5.46 -15.34 -8.68
N LYS A 119 -6.42 -15.37 -9.61
CA LYS A 119 -6.17 -15.08 -11.02
C LYS A 119 -5.70 -13.63 -11.21
N PHE A 120 -6.35 -12.67 -10.58
CA PHE A 120 -5.95 -11.25 -10.65
C PHE A 120 -4.52 -11.03 -10.14
N VAL A 121 -4.14 -11.69 -9.06
CA VAL A 121 -2.76 -11.68 -8.55
C VAL A 121 -1.79 -12.31 -9.55
N SER A 122 -2.16 -13.45 -10.17
CA SER A 122 -1.29 -14.14 -11.13
C SER A 122 -1.06 -13.37 -12.43
N GLU A 123 -1.98 -12.48 -12.79
CA GLU A 123 -1.88 -11.58 -13.96
C GLU A 123 -1.15 -10.27 -13.63
N ASN A 124 -0.45 -10.19 -12.49
CA ASN A 124 0.24 -8.99 -11.98
C ASN A 124 -0.68 -7.78 -11.71
N GLY A 125 -1.97 -8.03 -11.43
CA GLY A 125 -2.94 -6.95 -11.30
C GLY A 125 -2.67 -5.99 -10.14
N ILE A 126 -2.10 -6.47 -9.03
CA ILE A 126 -1.71 -5.59 -7.91
C ILE A 126 -0.54 -4.69 -8.30
N GLU A 127 0.43 -5.20 -9.07
CA GLU A 127 1.58 -4.41 -9.52
C GLU A 127 1.14 -3.29 -10.47
N GLU A 128 0.26 -3.60 -11.43
CA GLU A 128 -0.27 -2.59 -12.35
C GLU A 128 -1.18 -1.57 -11.66
N LEU A 129 -1.92 -1.97 -10.61
CA LEU A 129 -2.71 -1.05 -9.79
C LEU A 129 -1.85 -0.01 -9.08
N VAL A 130 -0.68 -0.39 -8.57
CA VAL A 130 0.19 0.52 -7.81
C VAL A 130 1.24 1.22 -8.68
N ALA A 131 1.45 0.78 -9.91
CA ALA A 131 2.41 1.37 -10.85
C ALA A 131 2.28 2.91 -10.99
N PRO A 132 1.07 3.53 -11.00
CA PRO A 132 0.96 4.98 -11.05
C PRO A 132 1.61 5.70 -9.85
N LEU A 133 1.64 5.08 -8.67
CA LEU A 133 2.27 5.64 -7.47
C LEU A 133 3.80 5.63 -7.54
N GLN A 134 4.36 4.79 -8.39
CA GLN A 134 5.81 4.63 -8.60
C GLN A 134 6.33 5.43 -9.79
N ALA A 135 5.44 6.00 -10.61
CA ALA A 135 5.81 6.73 -11.81
C ALA A 135 6.55 8.04 -11.48
N PRO A 136 7.55 8.44 -12.28
CA PRO A 136 8.18 9.75 -12.16
C PRO A 136 7.15 10.89 -12.27
N GLY A 137 7.07 11.74 -11.24
CA GLY A 137 6.06 12.79 -11.13
C GLY A 137 4.83 12.42 -10.29
N GLY A 138 4.72 11.15 -9.88
CA GLY A 138 3.64 10.66 -9.03
C GLY A 138 2.27 10.61 -9.72
N ALA A 139 1.27 10.11 -9.00
CA ALA A 139 -0.12 10.12 -9.44
C ALA A 139 -0.87 11.36 -8.92
N SER A 140 -1.99 11.72 -9.56
CA SER A 140 -2.86 12.78 -9.05
C SER A 140 -3.46 12.40 -7.69
N ILE A 141 -3.91 13.39 -6.90
CA ILE A 141 -4.53 13.15 -5.58
C ILE A 141 -5.73 12.21 -5.71
N GLU A 142 -6.55 12.40 -6.74
CA GLU A 142 -7.73 11.57 -7.03
C GLU A 142 -7.32 10.13 -7.32
N THR A 143 -6.31 9.95 -8.18
CA THR A 143 -5.80 8.62 -8.55
C THR A 143 -5.17 7.92 -7.33
N CYS A 144 -4.39 8.65 -6.52
CA CYS A 144 -3.85 8.14 -5.26
C CYS A 144 -4.95 7.67 -4.32
N ASN A 145 -6.03 8.45 -4.16
CA ASN A 145 -7.14 8.08 -3.31
C ASN A 145 -7.86 6.82 -3.80
N GLU A 146 -8.05 6.66 -5.10
CA GLU A 146 -8.65 5.46 -5.69
C GLU A 146 -7.76 4.22 -5.51
N ILE A 147 -6.45 4.35 -5.70
CA ILE A 147 -5.50 3.26 -5.48
C ILE A 147 -5.49 2.87 -4.00
N ILE A 148 -5.38 3.84 -3.08
CA ILE A 148 -5.38 3.60 -1.63
C ILE A 148 -6.70 2.93 -1.19
N SER A 149 -7.86 3.41 -1.65
CA SER A 149 -9.15 2.76 -1.38
C SER A 149 -9.15 1.30 -1.84
N THR A 150 -8.54 1.03 -2.99
CA THR A 150 -8.46 -0.33 -3.55
C THR A 150 -7.50 -1.22 -2.76
N LEU A 151 -6.39 -0.67 -2.29
CA LEU A 151 -5.47 -1.36 -1.39
C LEU A 151 -6.13 -1.73 -0.04
N PHE A 152 -7.05 -0.92 0.48
CA PHE A 152 -7.82 -1.30 1.69
C PHE A 152 -8.72 -2.51 1.44
N VAL A 153 -9.38 -2.60 0.27
CA VAL A 153 -10.18 -3.79 -0.06
C VAL A 153 -9.28 -5.01 -0.23
N LEU A 154 -8.12 -4.86 -0.89
CA LEU A 154 -7.13 -5.94 -1.05
C LEU A 154 -6.57 -6.41 0.31
N ALA A 155 -6.38 -5.50 1.26
CA ALA A 155 -5.90 -5.81 2.61
C ALA A 155 -6.89 -6.67 3.42
N ASN A 156 -8.08 -6.94 2.92
CA ASN A 156 -9.01 -7.90 3.51
C ASN A 156 -8.74 -9.37 3.07
N SER A 157 -7.75 -9.61 2.20
CA SER A 157 -7.37 -10.94 1.71
C SER A 157 -5.89 -11.21 1.94
N SER A 158 -5.57 -12.29 2.67
CA SER A 158 -4.18 -12.69 2.95
C SER A 158 -3.39 -13.04 1.68
N VAL A 159 -4.04 -13.56 0.63
CA VAL A 159 -3.44 -13.80 -0.69
C VAL A 159 -3.00 -12.48 -1.31
N CYS A 160 -3.87 -11.47 -1.26
CA CYS A 160 -3.59 -10.15 -1.80
C CYS A 160 -2.53 -9.41 -0.97
N ILE A 161 -2.56 -9.49 0.37
CA ILE A 161 -1.49 -8.95 1.22
C ILE A 161 -0.15 -9.59 0.88
N SER A 162 -0.11 -10.92 0.75
CA SER A 162 1.12 -11.65 0.41
C SER A 162 1.66 -11.22 -0.96
N ALA A 163 0.79 -10.97 -1.94
CA ALA A 163 1.17 -10.48 -3.25
C ALA A 163 1.64 -9.01 -3.21
N LEU A 164 0.97 -8.17 -2.43
CA LEU A 164 1.36 -6.77 -2.23
C LEU A 164 2.76 -6.66 -1.60
N LEU A 165 3.08 -7.52 -0.62
CA LEU A 165 4.38 -7.56 0.05
C LEU A 165 5.51 -8.14 -0.82
N LYS A 166 5.20 -8.84 -1.92
CA LYS A 166 6.20 -9.28 -2.91
C LYS A 166 6.71 -8.12 -3.77
N ILE A 167 5.94 -7.04 -3.87
CA ILE A 167 6.36 -5.82 -4.56
C ILE A 167 7.32 -5.08 -3.62
N SER A 168 8.62 -5.15 -3.91
CA SER A 168 9.68 -4.59 -3.04
C SER A 168 9.47 -3.12 -2.70
N GLU A 169 8.93 -2.36 -3.64
CA GLU A 169 8.69 -0.92 -3.49
C GLU A 169 7.35 -0.59 -2.81
N CYS A 170 6.52 -1.56 -2.42
CA CYS A 170 5.20 -1.25 -1.87
C CYS A 170 5.27 -0.48 -0.54
N CYS A 171 5.96 -1.03 0.47
CA CYS A 171 6.10 -0.36 1.76
C CYS A 171 6.87 0.98 1.67
N PRO A 172 8.00 1.07 0.92
CA PRO A 172 8.68 2.33 0.67
C PRO A 172 7.78 3.38 -0.01
N MET A 173 6.99 2.98 -1.01
CA MET A 173 6.06 3.86 -1.71
C MET A 173 4.96 4.39 -0.78
N LEU A 174 4.33 3.52 0.02
CA LEU A 174 3.31 3.95 1.00
C LEU A 174 3.91 4.89 2.05
N TYR A 175 5.16 4.64 2.47
CA TYR A 175 5.84 5.53 3.40
C TYR A 175 6.19 6.89 2.77
N SER A 176 6.62 6.89 1.49
CA SER A 176 6.86 8.12 0.73
C SER A 176 5.59 8.96 0.57
N LEU A 177 4.45 8.33 0.32
CA LEU A 177 3.14 9.02 0.29
C LEU A 177 2.82 9.68 1.63
N TYR A 178 3.17 9.04 2.75
CA TYR A 178 3.04 9.67 4.06
C TYR A 178 3.97 10.89 4.24
N THR A 179 5.23 10.80 3.85
CA THR A 179 6.20 11.89 4.10
C THR A 179 6.02 13.08 3.16
N SER A 180 5.62 12.82 1.92
CA SER A 180 5.76 13.77 0.80
C SER A 180 4.43 14.23 0.20
N SER A 181 3.30 13.61 0.55
CA SER A 181 1.99 14.01 0.02
C SER A 181 1.56 15.39 0.55
N PRO A 182 0.98 16.25 -0.30
CA PRO A 182 0.36 17.49 0.14
C PRO A 182 -1.02 17.29 0.79
N SER A 183 -1.60 16.09 0.71
CA SER A 183 -2.92 15.77 1.26
C SER A 183 -2.81 15.03 2.59
N SER A 184 -3.34 15.64 3.66
CA SER A 184 -3.38 15.01 5.00
C SER A 184 -4.20 13.73 5.02
N GLU A 185 -5.22 13.63 4.17
CA GLU A 185 -6.00 12.42 4.00
C GLU A 185 -5.15 11.28 3.43
N ILE A 186 -4.38 11.53 2.36
CA ILE A 186 -3.47 10.51 1.79
C ILE A 186 -2.41 10.09 2.83
N MET A 187 -1.85 11.05 3.57
CA MET A 187 -0.87 10.77 4.63
C MET A 187 -1.46 9.86 5.70
N LEU A 188 -2.64 10.21 6.21
CA LEU A 188 -3.40 9.46 7.21
C LEU A 188 -3.67 8.02 6.75
N ARG A 189 -4.23 7.89 5.54
CA ARG A 189 -4.67 6.61 4.98
C ARG A 189 -3.49 5.69 4.67
N SER A 190 -2.36 6.25 4.20
CA SER A 190 -1.12 5.49 3.96
C SER A 190 -0.55 4.91 5.25
N LEU A 191 -0.55 5.68 6.35
CA LEU A 191 -0.14 5.17 7.66
C LEU A 191 -1.05 4.06 8.18
N LYS A 192 -2.37 4.19 8.02
CA LYS A 192 -3.33 3.15 8.40
C LYS A 192 -3.05 1.84 7.63
N LEU A 193 -2.84 1.91 6.31
CA LEU A 193 -2.50 0.75 5.49
C LEU A 193 -1.20 0.09 5.96
N LEU A 194 -0.14 0.87 6.18
CA LEU A 194 1.12 0.34 6.73
C LEU A 194 0.90 -0.34 8.09
N GLY A 195 0.06 0.24 8.95
CA GLY A 195 -0.31 -0.34 10.23
C GLY A 195 -1.07 -1.67 10.12
N ILE A 196 -1.96 -1.81 9.14
CA ILE A 196 -2.66 -3.07 8.84
C ILE A 196 -1.65 -4.13 8.36
N LEU A 197 -0.78 -3.76 7.41
CA LEU A 197 0.24 -4.67 6.87
C LEU A 197 1.20 -5.16 7.96
N CYS A 198 1.63 -4.28 8.88
CA CYS A 198 2.49 -4.64 10.00
C CYS A 198 1.90 -5.76 10.88
N ARG A 199 0.58 -5.82 11.04
CA ARG A 199 -0.10 -6.79 11.92
C ARG A 199 -0.30 -8.15 11.27
N GLU A 200 -0.19 -8.25 9.95
CA GLU A 200 -0.51 -9.49 9.23
C GLU A 200 0.52 -10.59 9.50
N SER A 201 1.81 -10.27 9.41
CA SER A 201 2.87 -11.26 9.62
C SER A 201 4.19 -10.62 10.04
N ALA A 202 5.07 -11.42 10.65
CA ALA A 202 6.42 -10.99 11.02
C ALA A 202 7.25 -10.54 9.79
N MET A 203 7.03 -11.18 8.63
CA MET A 203 7.67 -10.77 7.37
C MET A 203 7.16 -9.41 6.89
N ALA A 204 5.86 -9.16 7.02
CA ALA A 204 5.26 -7.88 6.66
C ALA A 204 5.79 -6.75 7.55
N GLN A 205 5.86 -6.99 8.87
CA GLN A 205 6.46 -6.05 9.82
C GLN A 205 7.91 -5.73 9.48
N GLU A 206 8.69 -6.73 9.06
CA GLU A 206 10.08 -6.53 8.63
C GLU A 206 10.19 -5.72 7.33
N ALA A 207 9.33 -5.98 6.36
CA ALA A 207 9.26 -5.18 5.13
C ALA A 207 8.96 -3.70 5.42
N VAL A 208 8.03 -3.43 6.35
CA VAL A 208 7.71 -2.05 6.77
C VAL A 208 8.89 -1.41 7.51
N LEU A 209 9.55 -2.13 8.43
CA LEU A 209 10.75 -1.61 9.12
C LEU A 209 11.90 -1.30 8.15
N ASN A 210 12.09 -2.15 7.14
CA ASN A 210 13.08 -1.93 6.10
C ASN A 210 12.75 -0.69 5.26
N ALA A 211 11.48 -0.47 4.93
CA ALA A 211 11.02 0.73 4.21
C ALA A 211 11.26 2.03 4.99
N LEU A 212 11.10 2.00 6.31
CA LEU A 212 11.44 3.12 7.18
C LEU A 212 12.96 3.40 7.15
N SER A 213 13.76 2.35 7.05
CA SER A 213 15.23 2.44 7.11
C SER A 213 15.88 2.85 5.78
N SER A 214 15.30 2.46 4.65
CA SER A 214 15.82 2.76 3.31
C SER A 214 15.83 4.26 2.98
N THR A 215 15.01 5.06 3.67
CA THR A 215 14.82 6.49 3.36
C THR A 215 15.85 7.41 4.03
N SER A 216 16.94 6.86 4.59
CA SER A 216 18.04 7.60 5.25
C SER A 216 17.63 8.41 6.50
N GLN A 217 16.37 8.35 6.89
CA GLN A 217 15.80 8.99 8.07
C GLN A 217 14.95 7.94 8.75
N SER A 218 15.27 7.63 10.00
CA SER A 218 14.56 6.64 10.81
C SER A 218 13.12 7.09 11.11
N LEU A 219 12.49 6.64 12.20
CA LEU A 219 11.20 7.18 12.66
C LEU A 219 11.22 8.72 12.86
N GLN A 220 12.40 9.36 12.76
CA GLN A 220 12.59 10.80 12.68
C GLN A 220 11.64 11.52 11.72
N SER A 221 11.44 11.06 10.48
CA SER A 221 10.56 11.77 9.53
C SER A 221 9.11 11.75 10.02
N LEU A 222 8.70 10.64 10.62
CA LEU A 222 7.38 10.50 11.25
C LEU A 222 7.21 11.44 12.43
N VAL A 223 8.16 11.48 13.36
CA VAL A 223 8.08 12.38 14.52
C VAL A 223 8.15 13.84 14.10
N SER A 224 9.02 14.19 13.15
CA SER A 224 9.17 15.57 12.64
C SER A 224 7.88 16.07 12.00
N LYS A 225 7.20 15.20 11.24
CA LYS A 225 5.92 15.54 10.60
C LYS A 225 4.81 15.76 11.64
N LEU A 226 4.74 14.92 12.66
CA LEU A 226 3.79 15.09 13.77
C LEU A 226 4.05 16.37 14.58
N GLN A 227 5.31 16.78 14.71
CA GLN A 227 5.67 18.04 15.35
C GLN A 227 5.27 19.26 14.53
N GLN A 228 5.30 19.17 13.19
CA GLN A 228 4.87 20.24 12.29
C GLN A 228 3.35 20.38 12.29
N ASP A 229 2.63 19.26 12.22
CA ASP A 229 1.17 19.22 12.04
C ASP A 229 0.43 18.92 13.36
N GLN A 230 0.73 19.68 14.42
CA GLN A 230 0.15 19.45 15.76
C GLN A 230 -1.38 19.63 15.85
N SER A 231 -1.97 20.33 14.88
CA SER A 231 -3.42 20.56 14.82
C SER A 231 -4.20 19.38 14.26
N ASP A 232 -3.55 18.46 13.52
CA ASP A 232 -4.21 17.30 12.92
C ASP A 232 -4.24 16.12 13.91
N ILE A 233 -5.28 16.11 14.73
CA ILE A 233 -5.53 15.05 15.73
C ILE A 233 -5.73 13.68 15.06
N ALA A 234 -6.29 13.64 13.85
CA ALA A 234 -6.51 12.37 13.14
C ALA A 234 -5.19 11.76 12.69
N LEU A 235 -4.30 12.59 12.13
CA LEU A 235 -2.96 12.17 11.72
C LEU A 235 -2.11 11.69 12.91
N GLN A 236 -2.15 12.42 14.03
CA GLN A 236 -1.50 11.98 15.27
C GLN A 236 -2.04 10.63 15.76
N PHE A 237 -3.36 10.47 15.74
CA PHE A 237 -4.00 9.24 16.19
C PHE A 237 -3.57 8.05 15.33
N ALA A 238 -3.57 8.19 14.01
CA ALA A 238 -3.11 7.16 13.10
C ALA A 238 -1.62 6.85 13.27
N ALA A 239 -0.78 7.86 13.49
CA ALA A 239 0.65 7.63 13.71
C ALA A 239 0.92 6.88 15.02
N ILE A 240 0.19 7.18 16.10
CA ILE A 240 0.31 6.43 17.37
C ILE A 240 -0.16 4.99 17.17
N LYS A 241 -1.30 4.76 16.48
CA LYS A 241 -1.76 3.41 16.14
C LYS A 241 -0.72 2.64 15.30
N PHE A 242 -0.09 3.31 14.34
CA PHE A 242 0.96 2.73 13.52
C PHE A 242 2.19 2.35 14.35
N VAL A 243 2.65 3.23 15.24
CA VAL A 243 3.76 2.95 16.16
C VAL A 243 3.43 1.78 17.09
N ASN A 244 2.21 1.72 17.62
CA ASN A 244 1.77 0.58 18.42
C ASN A 244 1.81 -0.73 17.61
N ALA A 245 1.37 -0.71 16.34
CA ALA A 245 1.46 -1.86 15.46
C ALA A 245 2.90 -2.29 15.15
N LEU A 246 3.84 -1.34 15.06
CA LEU A 246 5.27 -1.64 14.92
C LEU A 246 5.86 -2.27 16.20
N MET A 247 5.43 -1.80 17.37
CA MET A 247 5.92 -2.29 18.66
C MET A 247 5.29 -3.63 19.07
N ASP A 248 4.17 -4.01 18.47
CA ASP A 248 3.53 -5.31 18.63
C ASP A 248 4.31 -6.42 17.89
N THR A 249 5.56 -6.60 18.28
CA THR A 249 6.46 -7.64 17.80
C THR A 249 6.81 -8.60 18.93
N ARG A 250 6.94 -9.89 18.62
CA ARG A 250 7.39 -10.90 19.60
C ARG A 250 8.89 -10.80 19.88
N ASP A 251 9.64 -10.12 19.02
CA ASP A 251 11.09 -9.92 19.18
C ASP A 251 11.37 -8.75 20.11
N LYS A 252 11.75 -9.07 21.36
CA LYS A 252 12.08 -8.09 22.39
C LYS A 252 13.23 -7.15 21.99
N LYS A 253 14.19 -7.61 21.17
CA LYS A 253 15.31 -6.78 20.73
C LYS A 253 14.85 -5.76 19.69
N LYS A 254 14.05 -6.20 18.70
CA LYS A 254 13.44 -5.29 17.72
C LYS A 254 12.56 -4.26 18.42
N ARG A 255 11.72 -4.70 19.38
CA ARG A 255 10.88 -3.81 20.19
C ARG A 255 11.71 -2.76 20.95
N ALA A 256 12.76 -3.17 21.65
CA ALA A 256 13.65 -2.25 22.38
C ALA A 256 14.31 -1.23 21.44
N SER A 257 14.76 -1.67 20.27
CA SER A 257 15.38 -0.77 19.29
C SER A 257 14.41 0.26 18.71
N ILE A 258 13.15 -0.11 18.47
CA ILE A 258 12.09 0.83 18.07
C ILE A 258 11.86 1.86 19.18
N CYS A 259 11.80 1.42 20.44
CA CYS A 259 11.66 2.32 21.59
C CYS A 259 12.83 3.31 21.71
N GLU A 260 14.07 2.86 21.50
CA GLU A 260 15.26 3.73 21.51
C GLU A 260 15.19 4.82 20.43
N ASP A 261 14.81 4.45 19.21
CA ASP A 261 14.69 5.38 18.09
C ASP A 261 13.56 6.40 18.36
N LEU A 262 12.41 5.97 18.86
CA LEU A 262 11.31 6.86 19.26
C LEU A 262 11.70 7.81 20.39
N GLN A 263 12.45 7.32 21.38
CA GLN A 263 12.97 8.15 22.47
C GLN A 263 13.96 9.19 21.96
N ALA A 264 14.91 8.79 21.12
CA ALA A 264 15.92 9.69 20.56
C ALA A 264 15.30 10.80 19.70
N ASN A 265 14.18 10.51 19.02
CA ASN A 265 13.48 11.48 18.17
C ASN A 265 12.47 12.35 18.95
N GLY A 266 12.30 12.16 20.25
CA GLY A 266 11.42 12.99 21.09
C GLY A 266 9.93 12.64 20.98
N PHE A 267 9.59 11.42 20.55
CA PHE A 267 8.20 10.97 20.45
C PHE A 267 7.50 10.93 21.82
N LEU A 268 8.23 10.58 22.89
CA LEU A 268 7.69 10.56 24.26
C LEU A 268 7.18 11.94 24.68
N THR A 269 7.97 12.98 24.43
CA THR A 269 7.60 14.37 24.75
C THR A 269 6.39 14.83 23.95
N LEU A 270 6.21 14.33 22.72
CA LEU A 270 5.02 14.61 21.91
C LEU A 270 3.74 13.97 22.49
N LEU A 271 3.86 12.87 23.23
CA LEU A 271 2.72 12.16 23.83
C LEU A 271 2.37 12.61 25.27
N GLU A 272 3.26 13.35 25.94
CA GLU A 272 3.02 13.86 27.31
C GLU A 272 1.72 14.67 27.49
N PRO A 273 1.29 15.52 26.55
CA PRO A 273 0.03 16.25 26.67
C PRO A 273 -1.20 15.33 26.75
N PHE A 274 -1.18 14.19 26.05
CA PHE A 274 -2.28 13.23 26.06
C PHE A 274 -2.30 12.39 27.35
N LYS A 275 -1.12 12.10 27.90
CA LYS A 275 -0.98 11.43 29.20
C LYS A 275 -1.55 12.27 30.35
N THR A 276 -1.24 13.57 30.38
CA THR A 276 -1.74 14.49 31.42
C THR A 276 -3.23 14.80 31.30
N GLN A 277 -3.80 14.66 30.10
CA GLN A 277 -5.25 14.74 29.88
C GLN A 277 -5.99 13.50 30.38
N ALA A 278 -5.39 12.30 30.34
CA ALA A 278 -5.98 11.08 30.91
C ALA A 278 -6.40 11.25 32.38
N ASP A 279 -5.59 11.99 33.15
CA ASP A 279 -5.86 12.29 34.56
C ASP A 279 -7.05 13.26 34.78
N ASN A 280 -7.50 13.96 33.73
CA ASN A 280 -8.59 14.94 33.76
C ASN A 280 -9.85 14.40 33.04
N ALA A 281 -10.38 13.29 33.54
CA ALA A 281 -11.37 12.43 32.88
C ALA A 281 -12.82 12.96 32.75
N LYS A 282 -13.15 14.22 33.09
CA LYS A 282 -14.55 14.62 33.33
C LYS A 282 -15.38 15.15 32.15
N ALA A 283 -14.81 15.38 30.97
CA ALA A 283 -15.59 15.87 29.82
C ALA A 283 -14.91 15.61 28.45
N GLN A 284 -14.40 14.40 28.23
CA GLN A 284 -13.63 14.13 27.01
C GLN A 284 -14.49 13.60 25.88
N SER A 285 -14.22 14.08 24.66
CA SER A 285 -14.87 13.56 23.46
C SER A 285 -14.49 12.08 23.24
N PRO A 286 -15.32 11.28 22.53
CA PRO A 286 -14.98 9.89 22.19
C PRO A 286 -13.63 9.76 21.44
N ARG A 287 -13.28 10.75 20.62
CA ARG A 287 -12.00 10.80 19.91
C ARG A 287 -10.82 11.00 20.86
N THR A 288 -10.95 11.91 21.83
CA THR A 288 -9.93 12.15 22.87
C THR A 288 -9.73 10.91 23.74
N SER A 289 -10.81 10.21 24.08
CA SER A 289 -10.75 8.97 24.86
C SER A 289 -10.02 7.85 24.10
N SER A 290 -10.29 7.72 22.80
CA SER A 290 -9.62 6.74 21.94
C SER A 290 -8.12 7.04 21.79
N MET A 291 -7.77 8.33 21.66
CA MET A 291 -6.37 8.79 21.62
C MET A 291 -5.64 8.41 22.91
N ILE A 292 -6.23 8.70 24.07
CA ILE A 292 -5.64 8.37 25.37
C ILE A 292 -5.42 6.87 25.51
N ALA A 293 -6.39 6.03 25.13
CA ALA A 293 -6.22 4.58 25.17
C ALA A 293 -5.04 4.10 24.30
N GLN A 294 -4.83 4.68 23.12
CA GLN A 294 -3.68 4.34 22.28
C GLN A 294 -2.34 4.80 22.88
N VAL A 295 -2.34 5.94 23.58
CA VAL A 295 -1.16 6.43 24.30
C VAL A 295 -0.85 5.57 25.53
N GLU A 296 -1.87 5.10 26.25
CA GLU A 296 -1.71 4.15 27.35
C GLU A 296 -1.08 2.83 26.86
N ILE A 297 -1.62 2.24 25.79
CA ILE A 297 -1.05 1.04 25.14
C ILE A 297 0.41 1.26 24.74
N PHE A 298 0.73 2.44 24.19
CA PHE A 298 2.11 2.79 23.85
C PHE A 298 3.02 2.76 25.09
N PHE A 299 2.62 3.44 26.17
CA PHE A 299 3.43 3.52 27.39
C PHE A 299 3.55 2.18 28.13
N GLU A 300 2.53 1.33 28.07
CA GLU A 300 2.60 -0.05 28.58
C GLU A 300 3.65 -0.85 27.80
N ASN A 301 3.54 -0.88 26.47
CA ASN A 301 4.49 -1.59 25.60
C ASN A 301 5.91 -1.05 25.73
N TYR A 302 6.07 0.27 25.83
CA TYR A 302 7.35 0.94 26.05
C TYR A 302 7.95 0.57 27.41
N GLY A 303 7.12 0.58 28.47
CA GLY A 303 7.54 0.19 29.81
C GLY A 303 7.98 -1.27 29.89
N GLU A 304 7.30 -2.18 29.19
CA GLU A 304 7.73 -3.58 29.09
C GLU A 304 9.06 -3.76 28.35
N ALA A 305 9.26 -3.01 27.26
CA ALA A 305 10.47 -3.08 26.45
C ALA A 305 11.71 -2.52 27.19
N THR A 306 11.52 -1.50 28.02
CA THR A 306 12.61 -0.77 28.69
C THR A 306 12.98 -1.31 30.07
N LYS A 307 12.19 -2.21 30.66
CA LYS A 307 12.52 -2.91 31.93
C LYS A 307 13.73 -3.85 31.83
N GLY A 308 14.28 -4.08 30.63
CA GLY A 308 15.54 -4.79 30.40
C GLY A 308 16.70 -3.81 30.21
N ASP A 309 17.58 -3.71 31.21
CA ASP A 309 18.66 -2.74 31.46
C ASP A 309 19.78 -2.56 30.39
N LYS A 310 19.51 -2.64 29.08
CA LYS A 310 20.55 -2.54 28.03
C LYS A 310 20.15 -1.74 26.78
N LEU A 311 19.50 -0.59 26.97
CA LEU A 311 19.09 0.30 25.86
C LEU A 311 20.26 1.07 25.19
N GLY A 312 21.47 1.05 25.75
CA GLY A 312 22.59 1.83 25.21
C GLY A 312 23.37 1.14 24.06
N ALA A 313 23.26 -0.18 23.94
CA ALA A 313 24.13 -0.99 23.08
C ALA A 313 23.48 -1.46 21.77
N LEU A 314 22.16 -1.27 21.62
CA LEU A 314 21.38 -1.78 20.47
C LEU A 314 21.33 -0.78 19.30
N ARG A 315 21.54 0.52 19.54
CA ARG A 315 21.68 1.55 18.51
C ARG A 315 22.79 1.27 17.49
N LEU A 316 23.93 0.71 17.91
CA LEU A 316 24.97 0.25 16.98
C LEU A 316 24.50 -0.98 16.19
N ALA A 317 23.83 -1.92 16.86
CA ALA A 317 23.37 -3.15 16.23
C ALA A 317 22.25 -2.93 15.19
N LEU A 318 21.37 -1.93 15.35
CA LEU A 318 20.37 -1.61 14.35
C LEU A 318 21.00 -0.87 13.16
N GLY A 319 21.90 0.09 13.40
CA GLY A 319 22.67 0.73 12.33
C GLY A 319 23.50 -0.27 11.52
N ASP A 320 24.12 -1.24 12.20
CA ASP A 320 24.96 -2.27 11.57
C ASP A 320 24.16 -3.41 10.95
N ALA A 321 23.05 -3.86 11.56
CA ALA A 321 22.19 -4.91 10.97
C ALA A 321 21.35 -4.38 9.80
N LEU A 322 20.96 -3.10 9.82
CA LEU A 322 20.28 -2.44 8.70
C LEU A 322 21.25 -2.14 7.54
N ASN A 323 22.51 -1.78 7.83
CA ASN A 323 23.56 -1.66 6.80
C ASN A 323 24.02 -3.01 6.24
N ALA A 324 24.10 -4.06 7.06
CA ALA A 324 24.55 -5.38 6.62
C ALA A 324 23.62 -5.99 5.54
N ASN A 325 22.31 -5.67 5.58
CA ASN A 325 21.36 -6.08 4.55
C ASN A 325 21.45 -5.26 3.24
N GLN A 326 22.15 -4.13 3.22
CA GLN A 326 22.44 -3.38 1.98
C GLN A 326 23.65 -3.95 1.22
N ILE A 327 24.60 -4.58 1.92
CA ILE A 327 25.90 -4.98 1.31
C ILE A 327 25.77 -6.27 0.47
N SER A 328 24.68 -7.04 0.60
CA SER A 328 24.52 -8.30 -0.17
C SER A 328 23.97 -8.11 -1.60
N LEU A 329 23.78 -6.89 -2.10
CA LEU A 329 23.23 -6.63 -3.45
C LEU A 329 24.12 -5.77 -4.37
N THR A 330 25.36 -5.48 -3.99
CA THR A 330 26.31 -4.75 -4.86
C THR A 330 27.71 -5.35 -4.81
N ASP A 331 27.86 -6.60 -5.25
CA ASP A 331 29.15 -7.12 -5.71
C ASP A 331 29.02 -7.60 -7.16
N ASN A 332 29.21 -6.66 -8.09
CA ASN A 332 29.84 -6.88 -9.39
C ASN A 332 29.84 -5.56 -10.20
N VAL A 333 30.56 -4.55 -9.73
CA VAL A 333 31.09 -3.51 -10.62
C VAL A 333 32.51 -3.20 -10.20
N THR A 334 33.44 -3.80 -10.93
CA THR A 334 34.89 -3.64 -10.83
C THR A 334 35.26 -2.16 -10.96
N ALA A 335 35.94 -1.62 -9.93
CA ALA A 335 36.61 -0.34 -9.99
C ALA A 335 37.77 -0.39 -11.01
N GLY A 336 37.90 0.68 -11.79
CA GLY A 336 38.82 0.79 -12.91
C GLY A 336 40.29 0.99 -12.51
N ASN A 337 41.15 0.94 -13.53
CA ASN A 337 42.49 1.54 -13.49
C ASN A 337 42.80 2.12 -14.88
N GLN A 338 43.00 3.44 -14.92
CA GLN A 338 43.75 4.12 -15.97
C GLN A 338 45.23 4.15 -15.55
N GLY A 339 46.14 3.93 -16.51
CA GLY A 339 47.57 4.09 -16.35
C GLY A 339 48.31 3.72 -17.63
N GLU A 340 48.60 4.72 -18.45
CA GLU A 340 49.44 4.64 -19.65
C GLU A 340 50.91 4.32 -19.30
N ASN A 341 51.58 3.52 -20.14
CA ASN A 341 52.90 3.83 -20.72
C ASN A 341 53.39 2.72 -21.67
N ASP A 342 53.94 3.19 -22.80
CA ASP A 342 54.55 2.47 -23.93
C ASP A 342 55.74 1.56 -23.56
N VAL A 343 56.03 0.54 -24.40
CA VAL A 343 57.27 0.36 -25.19
C VAL A 343 57.25 -0.98 -25.98
N GLU A 344 57.33 -0.82 -27.30
CA GLU A 344 57.94 -1.62 -28.38
C GLU A 344 58.23 -3.15 -28.33
N ALA A 345 57.86 -3.74 -29.50
CA ALA A 345 58.60 -4.70 -30.33
C ALA A 345 58.62 -6.21 -29.98
N ALA A 346 57.93 -7.00 -30.80
CA ALA A 346 58.55 -7.80 -31.88
C ALA A 346 57.49 -8.69 -32.58
N ASN A 347 57.38 -8.55 -33.90
CA ASN A 347 56.82 -9.56 -34.81
C ASN A 347 57.98 -10.52 -35.19
N PRO A 348 57.74 -11.77 -35.66
CA PRO A 348 57.40 -11.94 -37.08
C PRO A 348 56.52 -13.17 -37.46
N GLU A 349 55.83 -13.01 -38.61
CA GLU A 349 55.58 -14.00 -39.70
C GLU A 349 54.76 -15.28 -39.38
N GLN A 350 53.96 -15.92 -40.25
CA GLN A 350 53.47 -15.87 -41.64
C GLN A 350 52.37 -16.97 -41.66
N GLU A 351 51.22 -16.90 -42.35
CA GLU A 351 50.93 -17.27 -43.76
C GLU A 351 49.41 -17.00 -43.92
N GLN A 352 48.93 -16.11 -44.81
CA GLN A 352 48.48 -16.36 -46.20
C GLN A 352 47.75 -17.71 -46.38
N THR A 353 46.48 -17.78 -46.79
CA THR A 353 45.93 -17.38 -48.10
C THR A 353 44.39 -17.55 -48.13
N ASP A 354 43.71 -16.64 -48.85
CA ASP A 354 42.67 -16.82 -49.90
C ASP A 354 41.59 -17.92 -49.76
N GLU A 355 40.32 -17.77 -50.17
CA GLU A 355 39.58 -16.84 -51.02
C GLU A 355 38.09 -17.24 -50.92
N SER A 356 37.18 -16.30 -51.23
CA SER A 356 35.97 -16.46 -52.09
C SER A 356 35.06 -17.71 -51.95
N SER A 357 33.73 -17.68 -51.95
CA SER A 357 32.73 -16.68 -52.29
C SER A 357 31.34 -17.33 -52.15
N ALA A 358 30.33 -16.48 -51.99
CA ALA A 358 28.90 -16.69 -52.13
C ALA A 358 28.43 -17.73 -53.19
N ASN A 359 27.38 -18.51 -52.89
CA ASN A 359 25.99 -18.21 -53.33
C ASN A 359 24.99 -19.36 -53.11
N LEU A 360 23.82 -18.96 -52.58
CA LEU A 360 22.45 -19.23 -53.04
C LEU A 360 22.08 -20.58 -53.68
N SER A 361 21.09 -21.23 -53.07
CA SER A 361 19.84 -21.81 -53.63
C SER A 361 19.42 -23.01 -52.76
N GLY A 362 18.16 -23.30 -52.45
CA GLY A 362 16.88 -22.80 -52.91
C GLY A 362 15.84 -23.92 -52.71
N SER A 363 14.62 -23.51 -52.33
CA SER A 363 13.34 -24.10 -52.71
C SER A 363 12.83 -25.42 -52.08
N HIS A 364 11.64 -25.27 -51.46
CA HIS A 364 10.39 -26.06 -51.58
C HIS A 364 10.42 -27.57 -51.27
N GLY A 365 9.37 -28.20 -50.73
CA GLY A 365 7.97 -27.85 -50.45
C GLY A 365 7.39 -29.01 -49.60
N ALA A 366 6.43 -28.77 -48.70
CA ALA A 366 4.98 -28.81 -48.92
C ALA A 366 4.36 -30.21 -49.14
N PHE A 367 3.23 -30.40 -48.45
CA PHE A 367 2.27 -31.53 -48.42
C PHE A 367 2.63 -32.70 -47.50
N LYS A 368 1.77 -33.10 -46.54
CA LYS A 368 0.30 -33.14 -46.52
C LYS A 368 -0.25 -32.91 -45.11
#